data_AF-A0A7X4CPQ5-F1
#
_entry.id   AF-A0A7X4CPQ5-F1
#
_cell.length_a   1.000
_cell.length_b   1.000
_cell.length_c   1.000
_cell.angle_alpha   90.00
_cell.angle_beta   90.00
_cell.angle_gamma   90.00
#
_symmetry.space_group_name_H-M   'P 1'
#
loop_
_entity.id
_entity.type
_entity.pdbx_description
1 polymer ?
#
loop_
_entity_poly.entity_id
_entity_poly.type
_entity_poly.pdbx_seq_one_letter_code
_entity_poly.pdbx_strand_id
1 'polypeptide(L)' 'MLAPVALTKHVKAFPDSTQKVRAAHFGVSQRCICYGLKKLGYMRKIVHLQRTMSHKTGGISN' A
#
# COMPACT_ATOMS: atom_id res chain seq x y z
N MET A 1 1.27 16.94 -13.70
CA MET A 1 2.23 16.08 -12.94
C MET A 1 1.61 15.69 -11.60
N LEU A 2 1.77 14.45 -11.15
CA LEU A 2 1.26 14.00 -9.85
C LEU A 2 2.10 14.60 -8.71
N ALA A 3 1.47 15.35 -7.80
CA ALA A 3 2.17 15.91 -6.65
C ALA A 3 2.60 14.80 -5.66
N PRO A 4 3.89 14.69 -5.29
CA PRO A 4 4.37 13.63 -4.40
C PRO A 4 3.66 13.61 -3.03
N VAL A 5 3.34 14.79 -2.50
CA VAL A 5 2.65 14.94 -1.20
C VAL A 5 1.24 14.37 -1.23
N ALA A 6 0.51 14.58 -2.32
CA ALA A 6 -0.86 14.07 -2.49
C ALA A 6 -0.88 12.54 -2.59
N LEU A 7 0.08 11.97 -3.34
CA LEU A 7 0.24 10.52 -3.44
C LEU A 7 0.56 9.90 -2.06
N THR A 8 1.49 10.48 -1.30
CA THR A 8 1.83 9.99 0.05
C THR A 8 0.63 10.01 1.01
N LYS A 9 -0.13 11.12 1.04
CA LYS A 9 -1.33 11.21 1.89
C LYS A 9 -2.35 10.13 1.53
N HIS A 10 -2.60 9.92 0.25
CA HIS A 10 -3.55 8.91 -0.23
C HIS A 10 -3.04 7.47 -0.03
N VAL A 11 -1.73 7.23 -0.08
CA VAL A 11 -1.12 5.92 0.28
C VAL A 11 -1.33 5.61 1.75
N LYS A 12 -1.13 6.59 2.64
CA LYS A 12 -1.36 6.41 4.08
C LYS A 12 -2.84 6.21 4.44
N ALA A 13 -3.74 6.95 3.79
CA ALA A 13 -5.18 6.84 4.03
C ALA A 13 -5.78 5.52 3.50
N PHE A 14 -5.27 5.02 2.38
CA PHE A 14 -5.80 3.82 1.72
C PHE A 14 -4.67 2.85 1.37
N PRO A 15 -4.04 2.16 2.32
CA PRO A 15 -2.87 1.32 2.05
C PRO A 15 -3.15 0.20 1.05
N ASP A 16 -4.33 -0.41 1.13
CA ASP A 16 -4.73 -1.56 0.31
C ASP A 16 -5.16 -1.20 -1.12
N SER A 17 -5.29 0.10 -1.43
CA SER A 17 -5.68 0.54 -2.77
C SER A 17 -4.64 0.15 -3.82
N THR A 18 -5.12 -0.46 -4.91
CA THR A 18 -4.29 -0.85 -6.04
C THR A 18 -3.80 0.38 -6.82
N GLN A 19 -2.73 0.22 -7.59
CA GLN A 19 -2.22 1.32 -8.43
C GLN A 19 -3.26 1.81 -9.45
N LYS A 20 -4.11 0.92 -9.96
CA LYS A 20 -5.18 1.26 -10.91
C LYS A 20 -6.25 2.14 -10.27
N VAL A 21 -6.68 1.81 -9.05
CA VAL A 21 -7.65 2.62 -8.28
C VAL A 21 -7.06 4.00 -7.97
N ARG A 22 -5.79 4.05 -7.54
CA ARG A 22 -5.08 5.32 -7.30
C ARG A 22 -4.97 6.15 -8.57
N ALA A 23 -4.67 5.51 -9.71
CA ALA A 23 -4.56 6.18 -11.00
C ALA A 23 -5.87 6.84 -11.41
N ALA A 24 -7.00 6.12 -11.27
CA ALA A 24 -8.33 6.65 -11.51
C ALA A 24 -8.66 7.83 -10.59
N HIS A 25 -8.36 7.72 -9.29
CA HIS A 25 -8.59 8.80 -8.33
C HIS A 25 -7.83 10.09 -8.68
N PHE A 26 -6.59 9.97 -9.16
CA PHE A 26 -5.76 11.13 -9.53
C PHE A 26 -5.92 11.56 -10.99
N GLY A 27 -6.73 10.86 -11.80
CA GLY A 27 -6.87 11.14 -13.24
C GLY A 27 -5.55 10.97 -14.02
N VAL A 28 -4.65 10.09 -13.56
CA VAL A 28 -3.34 9.87 -14.19
C VAL A 28 -3.20 8.44 -14.68
N SER A 29 -2.18 8.17 -15.49
CA SER A 29 -1.84 6.81 -15.88
C SER A 29 -1.32 5.99 -14.69
N GLN A 30 -1.53 4.68 -14.73
CA GLN A 30 -0.95 3.75 -13.75
C GLN A 30 0.58 3.84 -13.70
N ARG A 31 1.24 4.10 -14.84
CA ARG A 31 2.69 4.30 -14.92
C ARG A 31 3.14 5.49 -14.08
N CYS A 32 2.39 6.59 -14.07
CA CYS A 32 2.67 7.75 -13.20
C CYS A 32 2.60 7.38 -11.72
N ILE A 33 1.61 6.56 -11.31
CA ILE A 33 1.52 6.06 -9.93
C ILE A 33 2.71 5.18 -9.59
N CYS A 34 3.07 4.23 -10.46
CA CYS A 34 4.21 3.35 -10.26
C CYS A 34 5.51 4.14 -10.05
N TYR A 35 5.77 5.12 -10.92
CA TYR A 35 6.93 5.99 -10.80
C TYR A 35 6.90 6.83 -9.51
N GLY A 36 5.73 7.40 -9.17
CA GLY A 36 5.55 8.17 -7.94
C GLY A 36 5.81 7.34 -6.68
N LEU A 37 5.29 6.12 -6.61
CA LEU A 37 5.52 5.19 -5.51
C LEU A 37 6.99 4.79 -5.39
N LYS A 38 7.65 4.50 -6.53
CA LYS A 38 9.09 4.17 -6.57
C LYS A 38 9.93 5.34 -6.06
N LYS A 39 9.62 6.57 -6.49
CA LYS A 39 10.33 7.78 -6.05
C LYS A 39 10.13 8.08 -4.56
N LEU A 40 8.98 7.73 -4.00
CA LEU A 40 8.66 7.88 -2.58
C LEU A 40 9.20 6.72 -1.71
N GLY A 41 9.81 5.69 -2.29
CA GLY A 41 10.28 4.51 -1.55
C GLY A 41 9.16 3.57 -1.10
N TYR A 42 7.91 3.78 -1.54
CA TYR A 42 6.80 2.86 -1.31
C TYR A 42 6.90 1.67 -2.27
N MET A 43 7.86 0.78 -2.03
CA MET A 43 7.82 -0.54 -2.63
C MET A 43 6.78 -1.35 -1.88
N ARG A 44 5.78 -1.86 -2.62
CA ARG A 44 4.83 -2.81 -2.05
C ARG A 44 5.66 -4.00 -1.55
N LYS A 45 5.80 -4.17 -0.23
CA LYS A 45 6.25 -5.46 0.31
C LYS A 45 5.30 -6.47 -0.30
N ILE A 46 5.83 -7.37 -1.14
CA ILE A 46 5.07 -8.52 -1.58
C ILE A 46 4.86 -9.32 -0.30
N VAL A 47 3.79 -9.02 0.44
CA VAL A 47 3.33 -9.87 1.53
C VAL A 47 2.67 -11.05 0.84
N HIS A 48 3.51 -11.88 0.22
CA HIS A 48 3.19 -13.28 0.00
C HIS A 48 3.10 -13.87 1.40
N LEU A 49 1.87 -14.13 1.86
CA LEU A 49 1.54 -14.80 3.10
C LEU A 49 2.23 -14.27 4.37
N GLN A 50 1.59 -13.32 5.06
CA GLN A 50 1.61 -13.33 6.54
C GLN A 50 0.18 -13.31 7.08
N ARG A 51 -0.71 -14.05 6.41
CA ARG A 51 -2.08 -14.35 6.89
C ARG A 51 -2.15 -15.72 7.58
N THR A 52 -1.04 -16.16 8.16
CA THR A 52 -0.94 -17.29 9.08
C THR A 52 0.12 -16.91 10.12
N MET A 53 -0.30 -16.58 11.35
CA MET A 53 0.48 -16.36 12.59
C MET A 53 -0.03 -15.16 13.43
N SER A 54 -1.34 -14.87 13.39
CA SER A 54 -1.98 -14.00 14.38
C SER A 54 -3.18 -14.69 15.03
N HIS A 55 -2.96 -15.90 15.56
CA HIS A 55 -3.64 -16.33 16.78
C HIS A 55 -2.57 -16.38 17.88
N LYS A 56 -2.37 -15.23 18.53
CA LYS A 56 -1.50 -15.10 19.70
C LYS A 56 -2.32 -15.48 20.93
N THR A 57 -1.73 -16.38 21.72
CA THR A 57 -1.87 -16.60 23.18
C THR A 57 -3.16 -17.15 23.79
N GLY A 58 -2.98 -18.29 24.45
CA GLY A 58 -3.84 -18.79 25.51
C GLY A 58 -3.26 -20.08 26.10
N GLY A 59 -2.12 -20.00 26.78
CA GLY A 59 -1.68 -21.08 27.65
C GLY A 59 -2.54 -21.08 28.90
N ILE A 60 -3.06 -22.26 29.30
CA ILE A 60 -3.29 -22.61 30.70
C ILE A 60 -2.95 -24.09 30.83
N SER A 61 -1.90 -24.36 31.61
CA SER A 61 -1.65 -25.64 32.27
C SER A 61 -2.66 -25.80 33.40
N ASN A 62 -3.38 -26.92 33.43
CA ASN A 62 -3.50 -27.82 34.60
C ASN A 62 -4.19 -29.11 34.16
#